data_AF-A0A8H4F808-F1
#
_entry.id   AF-A0A8H4F808-F1
#
_cell.length_a   1.000
_cell.length_b   1.000
_cell.length_c   1.000
_cell.angle_alpha   90.00
_cell.angle_beta   90.00
_cell.angle_gamma   90.00
#
_symmetry.space_group_name_H-M   'P 1'
#
loop_
_entity.id
_entity.type
_entity.pdbx_description
1 polymer ?
#
loop_
_entity_poly.entity_id
_entity_poly.type
_entity_poly.pdbx_seq_one_letter_code
_entity_poly.pdbx_strand_id
1 'polypeptide(L)' 'MGTPIDQLRQTIITNDTHKVDPAGFDLWFTWCQTCRHGGHAVHMFDWFQKHSTCPVSNCTCQCQI' A
#
# COMPACT_ATOMS: atom_id res chain seq x y z
N MET A 1 -1.17 22.09 -6.42
CA MET A 1 0.31 22.07 -6.36
C MET A 1 0.78 20.64 -6.56
N GLY A 2 0.64 20.10 -7.76
CA GLY A 2 1.14 18.75 -8.10
C GLY A 2 2.55 18.89 -8.68
N THR A 3 3.51 18.13 -8.16
CA THR A 3 4.83 18.04 -8.79
C THR A 3 4.68 17.48 -10.20
N PRO A 4 5.33 18.05 -11.23
CA PRO A 4 5.34 17.45 -12.56
C PRO A 4 5.88 16.03 -12.44
N ILE A 5 5.13 15.04 -12.93
CA ILE A 5 5.63 13.67 -12.99
C ILE A 5 6.87 13.71 -13.89
N ASP A 6 8.01 13.34 -13.31
CA ASP A 6 9.30 13.30 -14.00
C ASP A 6 9.21 12.38 -15.23
N GLN A 7 9.79 12.81 -16.35
CA GLN A 7 9.72 12.10 -17.64
C GLN A 7 10.25 10.66 -17.54
N LEU A 8 11.10 10.36 -16.56
CA LEU A 8 11.56 9.01 -16.25
C LEU A 8 10.40 8.11 -15.77
N ARG A 9 9.49 8.64 -14.95
CA ARG A 9 8.33 7.88 -14.45
C ARG A 9 7.33 7.54 -15.55
N GLN A 10 7.11 8.45 -16.50
CA GLN A 10 6.23 8.18 -17.64
C GLN A 10 6.78 7.07 -18.54
N THR A 11 8.08 7.11 -18.83
CA THR A 11 8.72 6.09 -19.67
C THR A 11 8.65 4.69 -19.05
N ILE A 12 8.80 4.60 -17.72
CA ILE A 12 8.68 3.33 -16.98
C ILE A 12 7.26 2.76 -17.07
N ILE A 13 6.22 3.59 -16.94
CA ILE A 13 4.82 3.15 -17.03
C ILE A 13 4.48 2.64 -18.43
N THR A 14 5.00 3.27 -19.49
CA THR A 14 4.66 2.90 -20.88
C THR A 14 5.32 1.61 -21.38
N ASN A 15 6.38 1.14 -20.71
CA ASN A 15 7.15 -0.05 -21.12
C ASN A 15 6.78 -1.31 -20.31
N ASP A 16 5.86 -1.19 -19.34
CA ASP A 16 5.42 -2.34 -18.56
C ASP A 16 4.42 -3.19 -19.37
N THR A 17 4.81 -4.41 -19.70
CA THR A 17 3.96 -5.40 -20.38
C THR A 17 2.91 -6.00 -19.43
N HIS A 18 3.07 -5.77 -18.13
CA HIS A 18 2.08 -6.10 -17.12
C HIS A 18 1.00 -5.00 -17.14
N LYS A 19 -0.24 -5.34 -17.50
CA LYS A 19 -1.39 -4.43 -17.46
C LYS A 19 -1.81 -4.17 -16.01
N VAL A 20 -0.90 -3.66 -15.18
CA VAL A 20 -1.21 -3.31 -13.79
C VAL A 20 -1.97 -1.99 -13.83
N ASP A 21 -3.24 -2.03 -13.42
CA ASP A 21 -4.01 -0.81 -13.24
C ASP A 21 -3.33 0.02 -12.14
N PRO A 22 -2.78 1.21 -12.45
CA PRO A 22 -2.05 2.00 -11.47
C PRO A 22 -2.97 2.59 -10.40
N ALA A 23 -4.29 2.49 -10.57
CA ALA A 23 -5.32 2.84 -9.60
C ALA A 23 -5.96 1.58 -8.97
N GLY A 24 -5.37 0.40 -9.17
CA GLY A 24 -5.87 -0.87 -8.66
C GLY A 24 -5.86 -0.90 -7.14
N PHE A 25 -6.83 -1.61 -6.57
CA PHE A 25 -7.02 -1.69 -5.12
C PHE A 25 -5.77 -2.18 -4.37
N ASP A 26 -5.00 -3.08 -4.97
CA ASP A 26 -3.75 -3.62 -4.38
C ASP A 26 -2.74 -2.52 -4.02
N LEU A 27 -2.73 -1.42 -4.78
CA LEU A 27 -1.84 -0.28 -4.58
C LEU A 27 -2.44 0.80 -3.66
N TRP A 28 -3.69 0.64 -3.21
CA TRP A 28 -4.32 1.61 -2.31
C TRP A 28 -3.69 1.54 -0.93
N PHE A 29 -3.58 2.70 -0.27
CA PHE A 29 -3.21 2.75 1.12
C PHE A 29 -4.39 2.40 2.02
N THR A 30 -4.16 1.50 2.97
CA THR A 30 -5.09 1.17 4.04
C THR A 30 -4.46 1.49 5.39
N TRP A 31 -5.28 1.87 6.37
CA TRP A 31 -4.81 2.25 7.70
C TRP A 31 -5.74 1.78 8.81
N CYS A 32 -5.16 1.43 9.96
CA CYS A 32 -5.91 1.14 11.16
C CYS A 32 -6.48 2.43 11.75
N GLN A 33 -7.77 2.43 12.11
CA GLN A 33 -8.42 3.60 12.72
C GLN A 33 -7.89 3.93 14.13
N THR A 34 -7.30 2.94 14.81
CA THR A 34 -6.78 3.09 16.18
C THR A 34 -5.35 3.63 16.19
N CYS A 35 -4.42 2.94 15.53
CA CYS A 35 -3.00 3.32 15.55
C CYS A 35 -2.55 4.21 14.39
N ARG A 36 -3.38 4.38 13.34
CA ARG A 36 -3.08 5.15 12.12
C ARG A 36 -1.85 4.65 11.32
N HIS A 37 -1.33 3.48 11.66
CA HIS A 37 -0.35 2.79 10.84
C HIS A 37 -1.04 2.01 9.72
N GLY A 38 -0.33 1.83 8.62
CA GLY A 38 -0.88 1.29 7.39
C GLY A 38 0.17 0.97 6.34
N GLY A 39 -0.28 0.53 5.18
CA GLY A 39 0.54 0.21 4.02
C GLY A 39 -0.33 -0.07 2.80
N HIS A 40 0.26 -0.61 1.73
CA HIS A 40 -0.52 -1.00 0.55
C HIS A 40 -1.46 -2.16 0.88
N ALA A 41 -2.68 -2.12 0.34
CA ALA A 41 -3.75 -3.06 0.63
C ALA A 41 -3.28 -4.51 0.50
N VAL A 42 -2.59 -4.87 -0.59
CA VAL A 42 -2.11 -6.23 -0.83
C VAL A 42 -1.20 -6.75 0.28
N HIS A 43 -0.31 -5.91 0.80
CA HIS A 43 0.61 -6.30 1.89
C HIS A 43 -0.12 -6.38 3.23
N MET A 44 -1.09 -5.50 3.46
CA MET A 44 -1.89 -5.56 4.69
C MET A 44 -2.77 -6.81 4.71
N PHE A 45 -3.41 -7.16 3.58
CA PHE A 45 -4.17 -8.42 3.47
C PHE A 45 -3.30 -9.65 3.70
N ASP A 46 -2.10 -9.72 3.11
CA ASP A 46 -1.18 -10.85 3.33
C ASP A 46 -0.75 -10.96 4.80
N TRP A 47 -0.38 -9.84 5.42
CA TRP A 47 0.03 -9.80 6.82
C TRP A 47 -1.10 -10.30 7.76
N PHE A 48 -2.31 -9.75 7.59
CA PHE A 48 -3.42 -10.05 8.50
C PHE A 48 -4.02 -11.45 8.33
N GLN A 49 -3.63 -12.21 7.31
CA GLN A 49 -3.96 -13.64 7.24
C GLN A 49 -3.29 -14.47 8.34
N LYS A 50 -2.13 -14.02 8.85
CA LYS A 50 -1.32 -14.76 9.84
C LYS A 50 -1.10 -14.00 11.15
N HIS A 51 -1.39 -12.70 11.16
CA HIS A 51 -1.14 -11.82 12.28
C HIS A 51 -2.39 -11.01 12.62
N SER A 52 -2.62 -10.72 13.89
CA SER A 52 -3.70 -9.83 14.36
C SER A 52 -3.17 -8.52 14.96
N THR A 53 -1.85 -8.32 14.91
CA THR A 53 -1.16 -7.15 15.46
C THR A 53 -0.58 -6.29 14.34
N CYS A 54 -0.46 -4.99 14.63
CA CYS A 54 0.11 -4.01 13.73
C CYS A 54 1.53 -4.42 13.27
N PRO A 55 1.87 -4.33 11.96
CA PRO A 55 3.19 -4.68 11.45
C PRO A 55 4.28 -3.68 11.84
N VAL A 56 3.93 -2.49 12.35
CA VAL A 56 4.89 -1.47 12.78
C VAL A 56 5.55 -1.90 14.09
N SER A 57 6.88 -1.90 14.11
CA SER A 57 7.67 -2.23 15.30
C SER A 57 7.25 -1.39 16.50
N ASN A 58 7.25 -2.00 17.69
CA ASN A 58 6.81 -1.38 18.94
C ASN A 58 5.33 -0.96 18.99
N CYS A 59 4.49 -1.34 18.03
CA CYS A 59 3.05 -1.16 18.10
C CYS A 59 2.36 -2.46 18.55
N THR A 60 1.64 -2.42 19.67
CA THR A 60 0.88 -3.57 20.21
C THR A 60 -0.61 -3.53 19.84
N CYS A 61 -1.00 -2.65 18.90
CA CYS A 61 -2.39 -2.50 18.49
C CYS A 61 -2.89 -3.75 17.76
N GLN A 62 -4.06 -4.26 18.17
CA GLN A 62 -4.77 -5.33 17.48
C GLN A 62 -5.50 -4.74 16.28
N CYS A 63 -4.82 -4.74 15.13
CA CYS A 63 -5.36 -4.23 13.88
C CYS A 63 -6.09 -5.37 13.17
N GLN A 64 -7.26 -5.07 12.64
CA GLN A 64 -8.00 -5.94 11.72
C GLN A 64 -8.27 -5.14 10.46
N ILE A 65 -8.18 -5.81 9.32
CA ILE A 65 -8.54 -5.28 8.01
C ILE A 65 -10.02 -5.53 7.74
#